data_AF-A0A0D0CUV2-F1
#
_entry.id   AF-A0A0D0CUV2-F1
#
_cell.length_a   1.000
_cell.length_b   1.000
_cell.length_c   1.000
_cell.angle_alpha   90.00
_cell.angle_beta   90.00
_cell.angle_gamma   90.00
#
_symmetry.space_group_name_H-M   'P 1'
#
loop_
_entity.id
_entity.type
_entity.pdbx_description
1 polymer ?
#
loop_
_entity_poly.entity_id
_entity_poly.type
_entity_poly.pdbx_seq_one_letter_code
_entity_poly.pdbx_strand_id
1 'polypeptide(L)'
;NIIFQNQSDNKQLPIAIQLTIFLNNAGHYGNACSPEDVSQWAGASIGTVINCMHHVMAAILEQHDKFIYILPPHSKDMQHMWEFMALWTCHSWRNEVFTVDGSAINLSAKPSRYGEMFFN
;
A
#
# COMPACT_ATOMS: atom_id res chain seq x y z
N ASN A 1 12.03 -2.86 -17.12
CA ASN A 1 11.87 -3.05 -15.67
C ASN A 1 11.84 -4.55 -15.44
N ILE A 2 12.87 -5.09 -14.77
CA ILE A 2 13.13 -6.55 -14.63
C ILE A 2 11.97 -7.24 -13.87
N ILE A 3 11.21 -6.48 -13.08
CA ILE A 3 10.10 -6.95 -12.26
C ILE A 3 8.93 -7.53 -13.08
N PHE A 4 8.74 -7.05 -14.32
CA PHE A 4 7.73 -7.56 -15.24
C PHE A 4 8.31 -8.53 -16.28
N GLN A 5 9.42 -9.20 -15.95
CA GLN A 5 10.00 -10.26 -16.76
C GLN A 5 10.04 -11.54 -15.94
N ASN A 6 9.24 -12.54 -16.32
CA ASN A 6 9.37 -13.89 -15.78
C ASN A 6 10.55 -14.62 -16.47
N GLN A 7 11.17 -15.58 -15.77
CA GLN A 7 12.27 -16.41 -16.31
C GLN A 7 11.73 -17.67 -17.03
N SER A 8 10.56 -17.59 -17.65
CA SER A 8 9.93 -18.72 -18.34
C SER A 8 9.65 -18.38 -19.81
N ASP A 9 9.47 -19.42 -20.62
CA ASP A 9 9.09 -19.28 -22.03
C ASP A 9 7.62 -18.88 -22.24
N ASN A 10 6.86 -18.68 -21.15
CA ASN A 10 5.46 -18.28 -21.24
C ASN A 10 5.34 -16.78 -21.46
N LYS A 11 4.46 -16.39 -22.42
CA LYS A 11 4.12 -14.99 -22.65
C LYS A 11 3.54 -14.37 -21.38
N GLN A 12 4.21 -13.35 -20.88
CA GLN A 12 3.72 -12.56 -19.75
C GLN A 12 2.62 -11.59 -20.21
N LEU A 13 1.67 -11.32 -19.32
CA LEU A 13 0.64 -10.32 -19.55
C LEU A 13 1.28 -8.92 -19.75
N PRO A 14 0.75 -8.10 -20.66
CA PRO A 14 1.14 -6.70 -20.77
C PRO A 14 1.05 -5.97 -19.44
N ILE A 15 2.03 -5.09 -19.15
CA ILE A 15 2.11 -4.33 -17.89
C ILE A 15 0.81 -3.57 -17.61
N ALA A 16 0.22 -2.96 -18.65
CA ALA A 16 -1.06 -2.25 -18.52
C ALA A 16 -2.18 -3.17 -18.00
N ILE A 17 -2.25 -4.42 -18.45
CA ILE A 17 -3.25 -5.38 -17.96
C ILE A 17 -2.97 -5.79 -16.51
N GLN A 18 -1.70 -6.05 -16.18
CA GLN A 18 -1.32 -6.36 -14.78
C GLN A 18 -1.68 -5.21 -13.84
N LEU A 19 -1.45 -3.97 -14.27
CA LEU A 19 -1.81 -2.76 -13.53
C LEU A 19 -3.33 -2.59 -13.39
N THR A 20 -4.10 -2.83 -14.45
CA THR A 20 -5.57 -2.76 -14.36
C THR A 20 -6.13 -3.79 -13.38
N ILE A 21 -5.61 -5.02 -13.39
CA ILE A 21 -6.01 -6.07 -12.42
C ILE A 21 -5.69 -5.62 -10.99
N PHE A 22 -4.49 -5.08 -10.77
CA PHE A 22 -4.08 -4.55 -9.48
C PHE A 22 -4.99 -3.43 -8.99
N LEU A 23 -5.28 -2.44 -9.86
CA LEU A 23 -6.11 -1.29 -9.51
C LEU A 23 -7.57 -1.68 -9.28
N ASN A 24 -8.10 -2.65 -10.04
CA ASN A 24 -9.43 -3.19 -9.79
C ASN A 24 -9.49 -3.78 -8.38
N ASN A 25 -8.54 -4.65 -8.03
CA ASN A 25 -8.49 -5.26 -6.70
C ASN A 25 -8.30 -4.21 -5.58
N ALA A 26 -7.34 -3.28 -5.75
CA ALA A 26 -7.03 -2.25 -4.74
C ALA A 26 -8.13 -1.18 -4.61
N GLY A 27 -8.92 -0.94 -5.65
CA GLY A 27 -10.03 0.01 -5.66
C GLY A 27 -11.27 -0.49 -4.90
N HIS A 28 -11.39 -1.80 -4.68
CA HIS A 28 -12.41 -2.37 -3.81
C HIS A 28 -11.99 -2.18 -2.34
N TYR A 29 -12.45 -1.09 -1.73
CA TYR A 29 -12.14 -0.74 -0.34
C TYR A 29 -12.72 -1.79 0.64
N GLY A 30 -11.87 -2.31 1.55
CA GLY A 30 -12.25 -3.28 2.57
C GLY A 30 -12.01 -4.75 2.17
N ASN A 31 -12.12 -5.67 3.13
CA ASN A 31 -11.86 -7.12 3.02
C ASN A 31 -12.78 -7.89 2.04
N ALA A 32 -13.38 -7.21 1.06
CA ALA A 32 -14.50 -7.69 0.26
C ALA A 32 -14.12 -8.15 -1.15
N CYS A 33 -12.90 -7.88 -1.64
CA CYS A 33 -12.48 -8.37 -2.95
C CYS A 33 -11.58 -9.59 -2.79
N SER A 34 -12.15 -10.77 -3.03
CA SER A 34 -11.39 -12.00 -3.05
C SER A 34 -10.61 -12.12 -4.37
N PRO A 35 -9.43 -12.76 -4.39
CA PRO A 35 -8.74 -13.10 -5.64
C PRO A 35 -9.62 -13.86 -6.63
N GLU A 36 -10.58 -14.64 -6.13
CA GLU A 36 -11.60 -15.35 -6.90
C GLU A 36 -12.49 -14.39 -7.70
N ASP A 37 -13.03 -13.35 -7.05
CA ASP A 37 -13.89 -12.35 -7.72
C ASP A 37 -13.13 -11.59 -8.80
N VAL A 38 -11.89 -11.18 -8.50
CA VAL A 38 -11.02 -10.51 -9.48
C VAL A 38 -10.68 -11.45 -10.63
N SER A 39 -10.48 -12.74 -10.36
CA SER A 39 -10.18 -13.73 -11.38
C SER A 39 -11.35 -13.91 -12.36
N GLN A 40 -12.58 -13.92 -11.85
CA GLN A 40 -13.80 -13.98 -12.66
C GLN A 40 -13.98 -12.72 -13.50
N TRP A 41 -13.78 -11.54 -12.91
CA TRP A 41 -13.83 -10.27 -13.62
C TRP A 41 -12.78 -10.16 -14.72
N ALA A 42 -11.54 -10.56 -14.44
CA ALA A 42 -10.42 -10.46 -15.39
C ALA A 42 -10.41 -11.57 -16.46
N GLY A 43 -11.24 -12.62 -16.31
CA GLY A 43 -11.16 -13.83 -17.14
C GLY A 43 -9.80 -14.52 -17.03
N ALA A 44 -9.18 -14.48 -15.84
CA ALA A 44 -7.84 -14.98 -15.58
C ALA A 44 -7.85 -16.05 -14.48
N SER A 45 -6.78 -16.84 -14.36
CA SER A 45 -6.65 -17.74 -13.21
C SER A 45 -6.32 -16.96 -11.94
N ILE A 46 -6.71 -17.49 -10.77
CA ILE A 46 -6.37 -16.89 -9.47
C ILE A 46 -4.86 -16.69 -9.33
N GLY A 47 -4.05 -17.66 -9.76
CA GLY A 47 -2.59 -17.54 -9.76
C GLY A 47 -2.08 -16.40 -10.64
N THR A 48 -2.76 -16.11 -11.75
CA THR A 48 -2.45 -14.96 -12.61
C THR A 48 -2.74 -13.65 -11.90
N VAL A 49 -3.89 -13.55 -11.21
CA VAL A 49 -4.25 -12.38 -10.40
C VAL A 49 -3.18 -12.14 -9.32
N ILE A 50 -2.83 -13.16 -8.54
CA ILE A 50 -1.81 -13.07 -7.49
C ILE A 50 -0.47 -12.60 -8.06
N ASN A 51 -0.04 -13.15 -9.19
CA ASN A 51 1.21 -12.74 -9.83
C ASN A 51 1.17 -11.27 -10.30
N CYS A 52 0.04 -10.81 -10.85
CA CYS A 52 -0.14 -9.39 -11.19
C CYS A 52 -0.01 -8.51 -9.94
N MET A 53 -0.59 -8.93 -8.81
CA MET A 53 -0.48 -8.20 -7.54
C MET A 53 0.99 -8.09 -7.10
N HIS A 54 1.73 -9.19 -7.11
CA HIS A 54 3.12 -9.22 -6.71
C HIS A 54 4.00 -8.35 -7.61
N HIS A 55 3.86 -8.43 -8.94
CA HIS A 55 4.68 -7.64 -9.85
C HIS A 55 4.43 -6.14 -9.72
N VAL A 56 3.15 -5.73 -9.63
CA VAL A 56 2.82 -4.31 -9.50
C VAL A 56 3.29 -3.77 -8.15
N MET A 57 3.07 -4.50 -7.05
CA MET A 57 3.53 -4.08 -5.73
C MET A 57 5.06 -3.99 -5.65
N ALA A 58 5.78 -4.98 -6.21
CA ALA A 58 7.24 -4.92 -6.28
C ALA A 58 7.73 -3.71 -7.09
N ALA A 59 7.07 -3.39 -8.21
CA ALA A 59 7.41 -2.21 -9.01
C ALA A 59 7.15 -0.89 -8.27
N ILE A 60 6.06 -0.81 -7.48
CA ILE A 60 5.78 0.35 -6.63
C ILE A 60 6.86 0.48 -5.55
N LEU A 61 7.22 -0.61 -4.87
CA LEU A 61 8.25 -0.62 -3.83
C LEU A 61 9.63 -0.24 -4.35
N GLU A 62 10.02 -0.69 -5.55
CA GLU A 62 11.28 -0.28 -6.20
C GLU A 62 11.34 1.23 -6.43
N GLN A 63 10.18 1.85 -6.67
CA GLN A 63 10.07 3.28 -6.92
C GLN A 63 9.75 4.09 -5.65
N HIS A 64 9.59 3.43 -4.50
CA HIS A 64 9.18 4.04 -3.23
C HIS A 64 10.06 5.24 -2.89
N ASP A 65 11.37 5.04 -2.77
CA ASP A 65 12.28 6.10 -2.32
C ASP A 65 12.45 7.24 -3.34
N LYS A 66 12.03 7.02 -4.59
CA LYS A 66 12.10 8.01 -5.65
C LYS A 66 10.90 8.96 -5.66
N PHE A 67 9.71 8.45 -5.34
CA PHE A 67 8.46 9.22 -5.42
C PHE A 67 7.79 9.45 -4.06
N ILE A 68 8.11 8.65 -3.06
CA ILE A 68 7.64 8.77 -1.69
C ILE A 68 8.79 9.34 -0.86
N TYR A 69 8.72 10.65 -0.64
CA TYR A 69 9.68 11.34 0.21
C TYR A 69 9.17 11.36 1.66
N ILE A 70 9.75 10.52 2.50
CA ILE A 70 9.53 10.59 3.95
C ILE A 70 10.50 11.64 4.51
N LEU A 71 9.94 12.68 5.13
CA LEU A 71 10.75 13.75 5.71
C LEU A 71 11.70 13.18 6.78
N PRO A 72 12.97 13.60 6.82
CA PRO A 72 13.91 13.14 7.83
C PRO A 72 13.42 13.47 9.25
N PRO A 73 13.59 12.58 10.25
CA PRO A 73 13.04 12.76 11.61
C PRO A 73 13.48 14.05 12.32
N HIS A 74 14.63 14.60 11.93
CA HIS A 74 15.20 15.81 12.52
C HIS A 74 15.15 17.02 11.59
N SER A 75 14.44 16.91 10.47
CA SER A 75 14.23 18.06 9.59
C SER A 75 13.30 19.09 10.24
N LYS A 76 13.54 20.37 9.96
CA LYS A 76 12.66 21.46 10.39
C LYS A 76 11.22 21.25 9.91
N ASP A 77 11.08 20.68 8.71
CA ASP A 77 9.80 20.38 8.10
C ASP A 77 9.06 19.24 8.83
N MET A 78 9.75 18.20 9.33
CA MET A 78 9.15 17.21 10.24
C MET A 78 8.68 17.85 11.56
N GLN A 79 9.45 18.78 12.11
CA GLN A 79 9.06 19.47 13.34
C GLN A 79 7.79 20.30 13.14
N HIS A 80 7.71 21.07 12.05
CA HIS A 80 6.50 21.81 11.69
C HIS A 80 5.31 20.88 11.46
N MET A 81 5.52 19.72 10.82
CA MET A 81 4.47 18.71 10.66
C MET A 81 3.97 18.22 12.03
N TRP A 82 4.86 17.83 12.94
CA TRP A 82 4.47 17.38 14.28
C TRP A 82 3.79 18.45 15.13
N GLU A 83 4.18 19.72 14.97
CA GLU A 83 3.53 20.86 15.61
C GLU A 83 2.12 21.10 15.07
N PHE A 84 1.97 21.10 13.74
CA PHE A 84 0.66 21.16 13.08
C PHE A 84 -0.22 20.01 13.55
N MET A 85 0.29 18.79 13.54
CA MET A 85 -0.44 17.62 14.00
C MET A 85 -0.84 17.71 15.47
N ALA A 86 0.03 18.17 16.36
CA ALA A 86 -0.30 18.33 17.77
C ALA A 86 -1.41 19.38 18.01
N LEU A 87 -1.62 20.31 17.07
CA LEU A 87 -2.71 21.29 17.10
C LEU A 87 -4.04 20.72 16.57
N TRP A 88 -3.99 19.85 15.55
CA TRP A 88 -5.18 19.36 14.85
C TRP A 88 -5.60 17.93 15.25
N THR A 89 -4.73 17.16 15.91
CA THR A 89 -4.94 15.76 16.31
C THR A 89 -4.62 15.54 17.80
N CYS A 90 -4.85 14.32 18.30
CA CYS A 90 -4.59 13.96 19.69
C CYS A 90 -3.10 14.04 20.05
N HIS A 91 -2.77 14.61 21.20
CA HIS A 91 -1.39 14.77 21.66
C HIS A 91 -0.62 13.43 21.77
N SER A 92 -1.32 12.31 21.93
CA SER A 92 -0.72 10.97 21.96
C SER A 92 -0.20 10.47 20.62
N TRP A 93 -0.50 11.16 19.51
CA TRP A 93 -0.15 10.74 18.15
C TRP A 93 1.13 11.45 17.66
N ARG A 94 1.80 12.18 18.55
CA ARG A 94 3.09 12.83 18.28
C ARG A 94 4.16 11.75 18.08
N ASN A 95 4.86 11.80 16.95
CA ASN A 95 5.92 10.88 16.49
C ASN A 95 5.47 9.63 15.69
N GLU A 96 4.22 9.52 15.26
CA GLU A 96 3.81 8.46 14.32
C GLU A 96 3.80 8.95 12.85
N VAL A 97 3.91 8.00 11.91
CA VAL A 97 3.80 8.27 10.46
C VAL A 97 2.34 8.17 10.08
N PHE A 98 1.78 9.21 9.45
CA PHE A 98 0.37 9.24 9.05
C PHE A 98 0.20 9.35 7.54
N THR A 99 -0.87 8.73 7.03
CA THR A 99 -1.39 9.03 5.70
C THR A 99 -2.19 10.34 5.78
N VAL A 100 -2.03 11.19 4.75
CA VAL A 100 -2.64 12.54 4.67
C VAL A 100 -4.17 12.51 4.72
N ASP A 101 -4.80 11.37 4.43
CA ASP A 101 -6.26 11.18 4.41
C ASP A 101 -6.85 10.71 5.75
N GLY A 102 -6.04 10.53 6.79
CA GLY A 102 -6.51 10.06 8.10
C GLY A 102 -6.81 8.56 8.17
N SER A 103 -6.43 7.79 7.14
CA SER A 103 -6.54 6.34 7.15
C SER A 103 -5.57 5.72 8.16
N ALA A 104 -6.05 4.78 8.96
CA ALA A 104 -5.21 4.05 9.91
C ALA A 104 -4.20 3.18 9.16
N ILE A 105 -2.90 3.47 9.31
CA ILE A 105 -1.84 2.57 8.85
C ILE A 105 -1.92 1.32 9.72
N ASN A 106 -1.89 0.16 9.07
CA ASN A 106 -1.85 -1.12 9.77
C ASN A 106 -0.49 -1.23 10.46
N LEU A 107 -0.45 -0.97 11.78
CA LEU A 107 0.79 -0.99 12.53
C LEU A 107 1.30 -2.45 12.60
N SER A 108 2.60 -2.65 12.71
CA SER A 108 3.17 -3.99 12.87
C SER A 108 3.07 -4.53 14.31
N ALA A 109 2.68 -3.68 15.25
CA ALA A 109 2.49 -4.01 16.66
C ALA A 109 1.36 -3.17 17.26
N LYS A 110 0.62 -3.78 18.19
CA LYS A 110 -0.53 -3.17 18.86
C LYS A 110 -0.10 -1.90 19.62
N PRO A 111 -0.66 -0.72 19.32
CA PRO A 111 -0.29 0.50 20.02
C PRO A 111 -0.77 0.46 21.48
N SER A 112 0.01 1.07 22.36
CA SER A 112 -0.22 1.05 23.82
C SER A 112 -1.52 1.76 24.24
N ARG A 113 -2.01 2.70 23.43
CA ARG A 113 -3.25 3.43 23.67
C ARG A 113 -4.26 3.13 22.56
N TYR A 114 -5.44 2.67 22.94
CA TYR A 114 -6.53 2.28 22.03
C TYR A 114 -6.23 1.11 21.08
N GLY A 115 -5.15 0.35 21.29
CA GLY A 115 -4.81 -0.79 20.44
C GLY A 115 -5.94 -1.83 20.29
N GLU A 116 -6.80 -1.99 21.31
CA GLU A 116 -8.00 -2.83 21.26
C GLU A 116 -9.01 -2.43 20.16
N MET A 117 -9.00 -1.16 19.71
CA MET A 117 -9.93 -0.67 18.68
C MET A 117 -9.39 -0.81 17.25
N PHE A 118 -8.07 -1.03 17.10
CA PHE A 118 -7.40 -1.02 15.80
C PHE A 118 -6.67 -2.33 15.48
N PHE A 119 -6.43 -3.19 16.47
CA PHE A 119 -5.88 -4.54 16.30
C PHE A 119 -6.89 -5.58 16.75
N ASN A 120 -7.23 -6.49 15.85
CA ASN A 120 -7.86 -7.77 16.17
C ASN A 120 -6.78 -8.80 16.51
#